data_AF-A0A8X7UV95-F1
#
_entry.id   AF-A0A8X7UV95-F1
#
_cell.length_a   1.000
_cell.length_b   1.000
_cell.length_c   1.000
_cell.angle_alpha   90.00
_cell.angle_beta   90.00
_cell.angle_gamma   90.00
#
_symmetry.space_group_name_H-M   'P 1'
#
loop_
_entity.id
_entity.type
_entity.pdbx_description
1 polymer ?
#
loop_
_entity_poly.entity_id
_entity_poly.type
_entity_poly.pdbx_seq_one_letter_code
_entity_poly.pdbx_strand_id
1 'polypeptide(L)'
;MVSLETTPALQLPVIDFTSPNLKPGTVEWDSVRGDVRRALEEYGCFEALYDKVPVQLREAVFNVSEEAFQLPLETKQRVVSKRKYRGYVCQIPTLPLFEVMGVDFAENEDKVNEFTHKLWPQGNASFSEAVMSFTEKVSKLDLMARRMIMESFGISENYIDKHLKDNKRWIKANPSQDSSFIVLGGATLHVLLNCRVATVVHRVMRTGTKTRFSAGLFSVPKKDHLIYAPDEIVDAEHPRLFKPFDFEAYFQFTTEGPGRRDLAALRTYCGL
;
A
#
# COMPACT_ATOMS: atom_id res chain seq x y z
N MET A 1 -30.85 -23.45 27.10
CA MET A 1 -30.79 -22.76 25.80
C MET A 1 -29.89 -21.56 25.99
N VAL A 2 -28.58 -21.72 25.76
CA VAL A 2 -27.59 -20.65 25.96
C VAL A 2 -27.44 -19.95 24.62
N SER A 3 -27.79 -18.67 24.56
CA SER A 3 -27.59 -17.84 23.37
C SER A 3 -26.10 -17.78 23.07
N LEU A 4 -25.71 -18.28 21.90
CA LEU A 4 -24.41 -17.97 21.31
C LEU A 4 -24.40 -16.47 21.02
N GLU A 5 -23.80 -15.69 21.93
CA GLU A 5 -23.38 -14.33 21.61
C GLU A 5 -22.39 -14.43 20.45
N THR A 6 -22.88 -14.17 19.24
CA THR A 6 -22.03 -13.95 18.07
C THR A 6 -21.17 -12.74 18.35
N THR A 7 -19.92 -12.96 18.74
CA THR A 7 -18.92 -11.89 18.80
C THR A 7 -18.92 -11.21 17.43
N PRO A 8 -19.08 -9.87 17.34
CA PRO A 8 -19.05 -9.19 16.05
C PRO A 8 -17.79 -9.59 15.29
N ALA A 9 -17.93 -9.96 14.02
CA ALA A 9 -16.76 -10.18 13.18
C ALA A 9 -15.91 -8.90 13.23
N LEU A 10 -14.63 -9.04 13.59
CA LEU A 10 -13.70 -7.90 13.61
C LEU A 10 -13.67 -7.32 12.20
N GLN A 11 -14.04 -6.05 12.06
CA GLN A 11 -14.05 -5.32 10.79
C GLN A 11 -12.92 -4.28 10.78
N LEU A 12 -12.40 -3.99 9.59
CA LEU A 12 -11.45 -2.89 9.45
C LEU A 12 -12.15 -1.55 9.73
N PRO A 13 -11.46 -0.58 10.33
CA PRO A 13 -11.95 0.79 10.39
C PRO A 13 -12.26 1.30 8.99
N VAL A 14 -13.43 1.92 8.83
CA VAL A 14 -13.84 2.60 7.58
C VAL A 14 -13.78 4.10 7.83
N ILE A 15 -13.04 4.82 6.99
CA ILE A 15 -12.78 6.25 7.13
C ILE A 15 -13.27 6.97 5.87
N ASP A 16 -14.03 8.04 6.05
CA ASP A 16 -14.66 8.79 4.97
C ASP A 16 -13.77 9.94 4.45
N PHE A 17 -13.36 9.85 3.18
CA PHE A 17 -12.58 10.89 2.47
C PHE A 17 -13.41 11.63 1.40
N THR A 18 -14.72 11.41 1.35
CA THR A 18 -15.62 11.96 0.31
C THR A 18 -15.99 13.42 0.53
N SER A 19 -15.81 13.94 1.75
CA SER A 19 -16.16 15.34 2.07
C SER A 19 -15.38 16.32 1.17
N PRO A 20 -16.07 17.24 0.46
CA PRO A 20 -15.42 18.25 -0.37
C PRO A 20 -14.65 19.30 0.46
N ASN A 21 -14.97 19.40 1.75
CA ASN A 21 -14.34 20.31 2.70
C ASN A 21 -13.11 19.70 3.38
N LEU A 22 -12.78 18.43 3.11
CA LEU A 22 -11.63 17.75 3.69
C LEU A 22 -10.31 18.36 3.17
N LYS A 23 -9.82 19.38 3.88
CA LYS A 23 -8.64 20.17 3.51
C LYS A 23 -7.80 20.50 4.74
N PRO A 24 -6.46 20.54 4.63
CA PRO A 24 -5.59 20.89 5.75
C PRO A 24 -6.02 22.19 6.46
N GLY A 25 -6.06 22.16 7.79
CA GLY A 25 -6.46 23.29 8.64
C GLY A 25 -7.97 23.42 8.89
N THR A 26 -8.79 22.48 8.42
CA THR A 26 -10.23 22.41 8.75
C THR A 26 -10.49 21.47 9.92
N VAL A 27 -11.62 21.65 10.61
CA VAL A 27 -12.04 20.78 11.72
C VAL A 27 -12.27 19.35 11.23
N GLU A 28 -12.86 19.21 10.04
CA GLU A 28 -13.06 17.93 9.37
C GLU A 28 -11.74 17.22 9.10
N TRP A 29 -10.71 17.96 8.68
CA TRP A 29 -9.37 17.42 8.49
C TRP A 29 -8.76 16.92 9.78
N ASP A 30 -8.84 17.70 10.87
CA ASP A 30 -8.30 17.28 12.17
C ASP A 30 -9.00 16.03 12.71
N SER A 31 -10.32 15.93 12.51
CA SER A 31 -11.11 14.76 12.90
C SER A 31 -10.69 13.52 12.11
N VAL A 32 -10.72 13.58 10.77
CA VAL A 32 -10.37 12.45 9.90
C VAL A 32 -8.90 12.07 10.09
N ARG A 33 -8.02 13.04 10.31
CA ARG A 33 -6.61 12.80 10.67
C ARG A 33 -6.48 11.96 11.93
N GLY A 34 -7.29 12.24 12.96
CA GLY A 34 -7.33 11.45 14.19
C GLY A 34 -7.80 10.02 13.96
N ASP A 35 -8.79 9.81 13.08
CA ASP A 35 -9.26 8.47 12.69
C ASP A 35 -8.17 7.68 11.96
N VAL A 36 -7.47 8.32 11.00
CA VAL A 36 -6.35 7.70 10.27
C VAL A 36 -5.25 7.28 11.23
N ARG A 37 -4.90 8.16 12.19
CA ARG A 37 -3.89 7.86 13.21
C ARG A 37 -4.25 6.62 13.99
N ARG A 38 -5.43 6.60 14.62
CA ARG A 38 -5.90 5.46 15.42
C ARG A 38 -5.92 4.17 14.60
N ALA A 39 -6.42 4.22 13.37
CA ALA A 39 -6.50 3.02 12.54
C ALA A 39 -5.11 2.48 12.15
N LEU A 40 -4.14 3.35 11.87
CA LEU A 40 -2.78 2.93 11.55
C LEU A 40 -1.97 2.50 12.79
N GLU A 41 -2.22 3.09 13.96
CA GLU A 41 -1.63 2.65 15.22
C GLU A 41 -2.17 1.27 15.65
N GLU A 42 -3.49 1.09 15.63
CA GLU A 42 -4.12 -0.13 16.16
C GLU A 42 -4.19 -1.28 15.14
N TYR A 43 -4.51 -0.98 13.88
CA TYR A 43 -4.77 -1.98 12.84
C TYR A 43 -3.69 -1.99 11.76
N GLY A 44 -2.85 -0.95 11.65
CA GLY A 44 -1.88 -0.77 10.56
C GLY A 44 -2.50 -0.67 9.15
N CYS A 45 -3.83 -0.63 9.06
CA CYS A 45 -4.58 -0.50 7.82
C CYS A 45 -6.03 -0.05 8.09
N PHE A 46 -6.68 0.47 7.06
CA PHE A 46 -8.09 0.87 7.09
C PHE A 46 -8.71 0.83 5.69
N GLU A 47 -10.03 0.86 5.63
CA GLU A 47 -10.77 1.12 4.40
C GLU A 47 -11.05 2.61 4.27
N ALA A 48 -10.71 3.20 3.12
CA ALA A 48 -10.99 4.58 2.79
C ALA A 48 -12.16 4.65 1.81
N LEU A 49 -13.23 5.38 2.16
CA LEU A 49 -14.28 5.75 1.22
C LEU A 49 -13.78 6.93 0.38
N TYR A 50 -13.62 6.76 -0.93
CA TYR A 50 -12.96 7.75 -1.77
C TYR A 50 -13.59 7.85 -3.16
N ASP A 51 -14.55 8.76 -3.28
CA ASP A 51 -15.37 8.99 -4.48
C ASP A 51 -14.64 9.70 -5.63
N LYS A 52 -13.45 10.24 -5.38
CA LYS A 52 -12.64 10.94 -6.40
C LYS A 52 -12.01 10.01 -7.43
N VAL A 53 -12.10 8.69 -7.23
CA VAL A 53 -11.83 7.69 -8.28
C VAL A 53 -13.19 7.20 -8.82
N PRO A 54 -13.62 7.66 -10.01
CA PRO A 54 -14.88 7.22 -10.59
C PRO A 54 -14.89 5.71 -10.80
N VAL A 55 -16.04 5.07 -10.58
CA VAL A 55 -16.21 3.62 -10.80
C VAL A 55 -15.85 3.23 -12.23
N GLN A 56 -16.18 4.07 -13.21
CA GLN A 56 -15.86 3.85 -14.62
C GLN A 56 -14.35 3.81 -14.87
N LEU A 57 -13.57 4.60 -14.13
CA LEU A 57 -12.10 4.54 -14.24
C LEU A 57 -11.57 3.24 -13.63
N ARG A 58 -12.13 2.79 -12.50
CA ARG A 58 -11.78 1.49 -11.90
C ARG A 58 -12.10 0.33 -12.86
N GLU A 59 -13.26 0.34 -13.49
CA GLU A 59 -13.65 -0.64 -14.51
C GLU A 59 -12.69 -0.61 -15.70
N ALA A 60 -12.37 0.58 -16.22
CA ALA A 60 -11.42 0.74 -17.32
C ALA A 60 -10.04 0.13 -16.96
N VAL A 61 -9.51 0.42 -15.77
CA VAL A 61 -8.24 -0.16 -15.29
C VAL A 61 -8.29 -1.68 -15.25
N PHE A 62 -9.38 -2.27 -14.75
CA PHE A 62 -9.50 -3.73 -14.71
C PHE A 62 -9.66 -4.36 -16.09
N ASN A 63 -10.40 -3.71 -17.00
CA ASN A 63 -10.54 -4.18 -18.38
C ASN A 63 -9.19 -4.18 -19.11
N VAL A 64 -8.45 -3.06 -19.08
CA VAL A 64 -7.13 -2.99 -19.74
C VAL A 64 -6.09 -3.89 -19.07
N SER A 65 -6.23 -4.14 -17.76
CA SER A 65 -5.39 -5.12 -17.05
C SER A 65 -5.70 -6.54 -17.53
N GLU A 66 -6.97 -6.91 -17.64
CA GLU A 66 -7.39 -8.21 -18.16
C GLU A 66 -6.86 -8.44 -19.57
N GLU A 67 -6.98 -7.44 -20.46
CA GLU A 67 -6.38 -7.48 -21.80
C GLU A 67 -4.87 -7.73 -21.73
N ALA A 68 -4.14 -7.01 -20.86
CA ALA A 68 -2.70 -7.18 -20.69
C ALA A 68 -2.33 -8.61 -20.24
N PHE A 69 -3.09 -9.19 -19.31
CA PHE A 69 -2.85 -10.55 -18.79
C PHE A 69 -3.26 -11.65 -19.77
N GLN A 70 -4.18 -11.37 -20.72
CA GLN A 70 -4.55 -12.29 -21.80
C GLN A 70 -3.56 -12.31 -22.97
N LEU A 71 -2.59 -11.40 -23.02
CA LEU A 71 -1.52 -11.43 -24.02
C LEU A 71 -0.71 -12.75 -23.95
N PRO A 72 -0.14 -13.21 -25.09
CA PRO A 72 0.73 -14.38 -25.11
C PRO A 72 1.87 -14.28 -24.08
N LEU A 73 2.27 -15.42 -23.50
CA LEU A 73 3.29 -15.47 -22.46
C LEU A 73 4.60 -14.81 -22.93
N GLU A 74 4.98 -15.04 -24.18
CA GLU A 74 6.18 -14.49 -24.81
C GLU A 74 6.12 -12.95 -24.87
N THR A 75 4.93 -12.38 -25.07
CA THR A 75 4.71 -10.93 -25.04
C THR A 75 4.82 -10.39 -23.62
N LYS A 76 4.16 -11.06 -22.66
CA LYS A 76 4.24 -10.67 -21.23
C LYS A 76 5.67 -10.77 -20.70
N GLN A 77 6.47 -11.73 -21.19
CA GLN A 77 7.88 -11.89 -20.82
C GLN A 77 8.78 -10.72 -21.24
N ARG A 78 8.35 -9.87 -22.20
CA ARG A 78 9.14 -8.69 -22.65
C ARG A 78 9.26 -7.59 -21.61
N VAL A 79 8.34 -7.56 -20.65
CA VAL A 79 8.37 -6.60 -19.54
C VAL A 79 8.87 -7.22 -18.23
N VAL A 80 9.49 -8.41 -18.28
CA VAL A 80 10.17 -8.99 -17.11
C VAL A 80 11.37 -8.11 -16.75
N SER A 81 11.51 -7.81 -15.47
CA SER A 81 12.62 -7.03 -14.94
C SER A 81 13.55 -7.89 -14.08
N LYS A 82 14.83 -7.51 -14.06
CA LYS A 82 15.81 -8.10 -13.15
C LYS A 82 15.48 -7.80 -11.68
N ARG A 83 14.73 -6.74 -11.41
CA ARG A 83 14.22 -6.38 -10.07
C ARG A 83 12.82 -6.96 -9.92
N LYS A 84 12.60 -7.80 -8.91
CA LYS A 84 11.28 -8.39 -8.67
C LYS A 84 10.19 -7.33 -8.52
N TYR A 85 9.00 -7.66 -9.04
CA TYR A 85 7.78 -6.84 -9.01
C TYR A 85 7.81 -5.53 -9.82
N ARG A 86 8.92 -5.21 -10.52
CA ARG A 86 9.03 -4.05 -11.42
C ARG A 86 8.86 -4.45 -12.88
N GLY A 87 7.76 -5.15 -13.18
CA GLY A 87 7.52 -5.77 -14.47
C GLY A 87 6.63 -7.00 -14.36
N TYR A 88 6.61 -7.85 -15.39
CA TYR A 88 5.87 -9.11 -15.35
C TYR A 88 6.55 -10.13 -14.42
N VAL A 89 5.76 -10.70 -13.51
CA VAL A 89 6.15 -11.78 -12.62
C VAL A 89 5.12 -12.89 -12.72
N CYS A 90 5.58 -14.10 -13.04
CA CYS A 90 4.73 -15.29 -13.14
C CYS A 90 5.50 -16.54 -12.72
N GLN A 91 4.80 -17.68 -12.67
CA GLN A 91 5.40 -19.02 -12.49
C GLN A 91 6.35 -19.10 -11.29
N ILE A 92 6.07 -18.33 -10.22
CA ILE A 92 6.78 -18.50 -8.96
C ILE A 92 6.44 -19.93 -8.48
N PRO A 93 7.40 -20.85 -8.28
CA PRO A 93 7.10 -22.25 -7.97
C PRO A 93 6.21 -22.45 -6.74
N THR A 94 6.27 -21.47 -5.82
CA THR A 94 5.47 -21.45 -4.58
C THR A 94 4.14 -20.69 -4.70
N LEU A 95 3.88 -20.03 -5.83
CA LEU A 95 2.66 -19.29 -6.17
C LEU A 95 2.32 -19.48 -7.67
N PRO A 96 2.02 -20.72 -8.12
CA PRO A 96 1.85 -21.03 -9.54
C PRO A 96 0.59 -20.43 -10.20
N LEU A 97 -0.32 -19.88 -9.40
CA LEU A 97 -1.62 -19.36 -9.81
C LEU A 97 -1.69 -17.83 -9.77
N PHE A 98 -0.53 -17.18 -9.69
CA PHE A 98 -0.39 -15.75 -9.46
C PHE A 98 0.45 -15.13 -10.57
N GLU A 99 -0.08 -14.06 -11.16
CA GLU A 99 0.61 -13.21 -12.13
C GLU A 99 0.55 -11.76 -11.66
N VAL A 100 1.62 -11.00 -11.89
CA VAL A 100 1.73 -9.57 -11.56
C VAL A 100 2.37 -8.83 -12.71
N MET A 101 1.93 -7.61 -12.94
CA MET A 101 2.65 -6.61 -13.72
C MET A 101 2.83 -5.35 -12.90
N GLY A 102 4.08 -4.91 -12.73
CA GLY A 102 4.40 -3.63 -12.11
C GLY A 102 4.83 -2.61 -13.15
N VAL A 103 4.22 -1.42 -13.13
CA VAL A 103 4.65 -0.25 -13.91
C VAL A 103 5.34 0.72 -12.97
N ASP A 104 6.65 0.91 -13.16
CA ASP A 104 7.42 1.87 -12.37
C ASP A 104 7.15 3.31 -12.84
N PHE A 105 7.08 4.25 -11.89
CA PHE A 105 6.87 5.67 -12.14
C PHE A 105 5.64 5.93 -13.02
N ALA A 106 4.50 5.35 -12.64
CA ALA A 106 3.27 5.42 -13.42
C ALA A 106 2.67 6.84 -13.52
N GLU A 107 3.23 7.79 -12.78
CA GLU A 107 3.01 9.23 -12.92
C GLU A 107 3.79 9.88 -14.09
N ASN A 108 4.79 9.18 -14.64
CA ASN A 108 5.62 9.64 -15.75
C ASN A 108 5.15 8.99 -17.06
N GLU A 109 4.62 9.82 -17.96
CA GLU A 109 4.08 9.38 -19.25
C GLU A 109 5.10 8.61 -20.09
N ASP A 110 6.35 9.06 -20.17
CA ASP A 110 7.40 8.37 -20.93
C ASP A 110 7.64 6.96 -20.40
N LYS A 111 7.57 6.79 -19.06
CA LYS A 111 7.76 5.48 -18.42
C LYS A 111 6.59 4.54 -18.65
N VAL A 112 5.36 5.05 -18.59
CA VAL A 112 4.17 4.28 -18.94
C VAL A 112 4.18 3.90 -20.41
N ASN A 113 4.57 4.82 -21.30
CA ASN A 113 4.67 4.56 -22.73
C ASN A 113 5.79 3.56 -23.05
N GLU A 114 6.96 3.65 -22.41
CA GLU A 114 8.04 2.67 -22.55
C GLU A 114 7.57 1.25 -22.18
N PHE A 115 6.83 1.13 -21.07
CA PHE A 115 6.22 -0.13 -20.64
C PHE A 115 5.19 -0.64 -21.65
N THR A 116 4.30 0.26 -22.11
CA THR A 116 3.22 -0.06 -23.04
C THR A 116 3.74 -0.55 -24.39
N HIS A 117 4.78 0.09 -24.95
CA HIS A 117 5.34 -0.31 -26.24
C HIS A 117 6.02 -1.69 -26.21
N LYS A 118 6.50 -2.13 -25.05
CA LYS A 118 7.04 -3.50 -24.89
C LYS A 118 5.95 -4.57 -24.99
N LEU A 119 4.73 -4.25 -24.54
CA LEU A 119 3.56 -5.13 -24.63
C LEU A 119 2.86 -5.03 -25.99
N TRP A 120 2.62 -3.80 -26.44
CA TRP A 120 1.98 -3.46 -27.71
C TRP A 120 2.93 -2.58 -28.53
N PRO A 121 3.68 -3.13 -29.51
CA PRO A 121 4.64 -2.35 -30.31
C PRO A 121 4.04 -1.13 -31.01
N GLN A 122 2.74 -1.16 -31.33
CA GLN A 122 1.97 -0.06 -31.91
C GLN A 122 1.46 0.97 -30.89
N GLY A 123 1.72 0.76 -29.60
CA GLY A 123 1.14 1.50 -28.48
C GLY A 123 -0.26 0.99 -28.08
N ASN A 124 -0.72 1.44 -26.91
CA ASN A 124 -2.09 1.23 -26.44
C ASN A 124 -2.50 2.44 -25.58
N ALA A 125 -3.13 3.44 -26.21
CA ALA A 125 -3.52 4.68 -25.55
C ALA A 125 -4.52 4.43 -24.41
N SER A 126 -5.48 3.52 -24.60
CA SER A 126 -6.46 3.17 -23.58
C SER A 126 -5.80 2.62 -22.32
N PHE A 127 -4.81 1.73 -22.48
CA PHE A 127 -4.02 1.22 -21.36
C PHE A 127 -3.22 2.33 -20.67
N SER A 128 -2.44 3.11 -21.43
CA SER A 128 -1.62 4.20 -20.87
C SER A 128 -2.47 5.21 -20.10
N GLU A 129 -3.56 5.71 -20.70
CA GLU A 129 -4.44 6.70 -20.09
C GLU A 129 -5.12 6.20 -18.83
N ALA A 130 -5.61 4.95 -18.83
CA ALA A 130 -6.25 4.36 -17.65
C ALA A 130 -5.27 4.21 -16.49
N VAL A 131 -4.05 3.70 -16.74
CA VAL A 131 -3.00 3.55 -15.73
C VAL A 131 -2.57 4.91 -15.15
N MET A 132 -2.34 5.90 -16.01
CA MET A 132 -1.94 7.24 -15.57
C MET A 132 -3.06 7.93 -14.77
N SER A 133 -4.30 7.92 -15.26
CA SER A 133 -5.42 8.58 -14.57
C SER A 133 -5.71 7.93 -13.21
N PHE A 134 -5.61 6.59 -13.13
CA PHE A 134 -5.72 5.87 -11.87
C PHE A 134 -4.60 6.24 -10.91
N THR A 135 -3.35 6.21 -11.38
CA THR A 135 -2.18 6.60 -10.59
C THR A 135 -2.31 8.00 -10.02
N GLU A 136 -2.72 8.98 -10.84
CA GLU A 136 -2.87 10.38 -10.42
C GLU A 136 -3.88 10.51 -9.27
N LYS A 137 -5.04 9.86 -9.38
CA LYS A 137 -6.13 9.97 -8.38
C LYS A 137 -5.82 9.20 -7.10
N VAL A 138 -5.25 7.99 -7.20
CA VAL A 138 -4.89 7.18 -6.02
C VAL A 138 -3.66 7.77 -5.31
N SER A 139 -2.73 8.41 -6.04
CA SER A 139 -1.59 9.12 -5.42
C SER A 139 -2.05 10.29 -4.54
N LYS A 140 -3.17 10.95 -4.89
CA LYS A 140 -3.76 11.98 -4.03
C LYS A 140 -4.26 11.39 -2.71
N LEU A 141 -4.91 10.22 -2.73
CA LEU A 141 -5.33 9.51 -1.52
C LEU A 141 -4.13 9.10 -0.66
N ASP A 142 -3.12 8.50 -1.27
CA ASP A 142 -1.88 8.11 -0.59
C ASP A 142 -1.16 9.32 0.04
N LEU A 143 -1.04 10.43 -0.68
CA LEU A 143 -0.45 11.67 -0.16
C LEU A 143 -1.26 12.23 1.01
N MET A 144 -2.60 12.23 0.91
CA MET A 144 -3.47 12.68 2.00
C MET A 144 -3.31 11.79 3.24
N ALA A 145 -3.39 10.46 3.09
CA ALA A 145 -3.24 9.52 4.20
C ALA A 145 -1.85 9.65 4.85
N ARG A 146 -0.78 9.74 4.05
CA ARG A 146 0.59 9.94 4.53
C ARG A 146 0.75 11.27 5.27
N ARG A 147 0.18 12.35 4.72
CA ARG A 147 0.24 13.67 5.34
C ARG A 147 -0.54 13.68 6.66
N MET A 148 -1.73 13.11 6.69
CA MET A 148 -2.55 12.98 7.90
C MET A 148 -1.78 12.25 8.99
N ILE A 149 -1.19 11.09 8.70
CA ILE A 149 -0.45 10.34 9.70
C ILE A 149 0.78 11.13 10.18
N MET A 150 1.55 11.77 9.28
CA MET A 150 2.71 12.59 9.66
C MET A 150 2.33 13.79 10.55
N GLU A 151 1.29 14.54 10.17
CA GLU A 151 0.76 15.65 10.96
C GLU A 151 0.21 15.19 12.32
N SER A 152 -0.42 14.02 12.36
CA SER A 152 -1.03 13.48 13.58
C SER A 152 -0.01 13.13 14.66
N PHE A 153 1.25 12.88 14.27
CA PHE A 153 2.36 12.61 15.18
C PHE A 153 3.11 13.88 15.62
N GLY A 154 2.63 15.06 15.26
CA GLY A 154 3.16 16.31 15.80
C GLY A 154 4.60 16.60 15.37
N ILE A 155 4.94 16.32 14.11
CA ILE A 155 6.07 16.96 13.44
C ILE A 155 5.58 18.38 13.07
N SER A 156 5.55 19.45 13.88
CA SER A 156 6.09 19.82 15.20
C SER A 156 5.04 19.99 16.34
N GLU A 157 5.50 19.71 17.57
CA GLU A 157 4.97 19.84 18.96
C GLU A 157 3.75 19.01 19.47
N ASN A 158 4.12 17.83 20.02
CA ASN A 158 3.74 17.19 21.30
C ASN A 158 2.50 16.25 21.47
N TYR A 159 2.87 15.00 21.80
CA TYR A 159 2.32 13.96 22.72
C TYR A 159 1.07 13.13 22.36
N ILE A 160 1.23 11.79 22.43
CA ILE A 160 0.59 10.79 23.34
C ILE A 160 0.75 9.41 22.69
N ASP A 161 1.04 8.43 23.53
CA ASP A 161 1.33 7.04 23.23
C ASP A 161 0.29 6.10 23.90
N LYS A 162 -0.20 5.09 23.16
CA LYS A 162 -0.70 3.76 23.63
C LYS A 162 -1.47 3.07 22.49
N HIS A 163 -0.93 1.98 21.94
CA HIS A 163 -1.62 0.70 21.65
C HIS A 163 -0.85 -0.14 20.61
N LEU A 164 -0.16 -1.19 21.08
CA LEU A 164 0.13 -2.37 20.28
C LEU A 164 -0.30 -3.60 21.10
N LYS A 165 -1.55 -4.05 20.92
CA LYS A 165 -1.99 -5.35 21.42
C LYS A 165 -1.83 -6.39 20.32
N ASP A 166 -1.02 -7.40 20.61
CA ASP A 166 -0.77 -8.56 19.77
C ASP A 166 -1.99 -9.51 19.78
N ASN A 167 -3.10 -9.09 19.16
CA ASN A 167 -4.25 -9.95 18.87
C ASN A 167 -4.14 -10.44 17.43
N LYS A 168 -3.37 -11.50 17.21
CA LYS A 168 -3.20 -12.17 15.91
C LYS A 168 -4.51 -12.80 15.44
N ARG A 169 -5.39 -12.00 14.83
CA ARG A 169 -6.62 -12.46 14.19
C ARG A 169 -6.64 -11.95 12.76
N TRP A 170 -6.91 -12.85 11.81
CA TRP A 170 -7.09 -12.47 10.41
C TRP A 170 -8.42 -11.73 10.25
N ILE A 171 -8.37 -10.51 9.75
CA ILE A 171 -9.55 -9.73 9.36
C ILE A 171 -9.76 -9.94 7.86
N LYS A 172 -10.99 -10.28 7.46
CA LYS A 172 -11.35 -10.35 6.05
C LYS A 172 -11.51 -8.92 5.53
N ALA A 173 -10.58 -8.47 4.70
CA ALA A 173 -10.62 -7.16 4.07
C ALA A 173 -11.24 -7.26 2.67
N ASN A 174 -12.53 -6.96 2.57
CA ASN A 174 -13.22 -6.74 1.30
C ASN A 174 -13.65 -5.27 1.27
N PRO A 175 -13.30 -4.49 0.21
CA PRO A 175 -13.88 -3.17 0.02
C PRO A 175 -15.40 -3.27 0.07
N SER A 176 -16.02 -2.43 0.91
CA SER A 176 -17.46 -2.36 1.06
C SER A 176 -18.15 -1.72 -0.15
N GLN A 177 -17.40 -0.95 -0.95
CA GLN A 177 -17.90 -0.23 -2.14
C GLN A 177 -16.86 -0.27 -3.27
N ASP A 178 -17.30 -0.06 -4.51
CA ASP A 178 -16.37 0.02 -5.66
C ASP A 178 -15.49 1.28 -5.65
N SER A 179 -15.93 2.33 -4.95
CA SER A 179 -15.18 3.57 -4.71
C SER A 179 -14.32 3.52 -3.44
N SER A 180 -14.25 2.38 -2.74
CA SER A 180 -13.43 2.26 -1.53
C SER A 180 -12.11 1.51 -1.77
N PHE A 181 -11.12 1.85 -0.95
CA PHE A 181 -9.74 1.38 -1.06
C PHE A 181 -9.23 0.88 0.29
N ILE A 182 -8.44 -0.18 0.29
CA ILE A 182 -7.72 -0.61 1.49
C ILE A 182 -6.37 0.11 1.51
N VAL A 183 -6.12 0.88 2.56
CA VAL A 183 -4.87 1.61 2.80
C VAL A 183 -4.05 0.84 3.85
N LEU A 184 -2.77 0.61 3.59
CA LEU A 184 -1.87 -0.15 4.48
C LEU A 184 -0.64 0.69 4.84
N GLY A 185 -0.27 0.68 6.12
CA GLY A 185 0.99 1.21 6.62
C GLY A 185 2.15 0.28 6.25
N GLY A 186 3.10 0.80 5.44
CA GLY A 186 4.30 0.07 5.04
C GLY A 186 5.42 0.09 6.08
N ALA A 187 6.42 -0.77 5.91
CA ALA A 187 7.60 -0.84 6.78
C ALA A 187 8.39 0.49 6.84
N THR A 188 8.42 1.25 5.75
CA THR A 188 9.04 2.58 5.71
C THR A 188 8.32 3.55 6.64
N LEU A 189 6.98 3.57 6.61
CA LEU A 189 6.17 4.41 7.47
C LEU A 189 6.29 4.00 8.95
N HIS A 190 6.36 2.70 9.22
CA HIS A 190 6.63 2.17 10.56
C HIS A 190 7.96 2.70 11.13
N VAL A 191 9.04 2.71 10.35
CA VAL A 191 10.34 3.26 10.82
C VAL A 191 10.30 4.78 10.92
N LEU A 192 9.73 5.48 9.92
CA LEU A 192 9.62 6.94 9.93
C LEU A 192 8.83 7.46 11.12
N LEU A 193 7.91 6.67 11.67
CA LEU A 193 7.06 7.03 12.81
C LEU A 193 7.46 6.30 14.09
N ASN A 194 8.73 5.89 14.17
CA ASN A 194 9.35 5.24 15.32
C ASN A 194 8.48 4.13 15.93
N CYS A 195 7.98 3.25 15.06
CA CYS A 195 7.15 2.07 15.36
C CYS A 195 5.72 2.31 15.81
N ARG A 196 5.25 3.57 15.80
CA ARG A 196 3.88 3.89 16.23
C ARG A 196 2.82 3.43 15.22
N VAL A 197 3.15 3.30 13.94
CA VAL A 197 2.28 2.66 12.95
C VAL A 197 2.58 1.18 12.86
N ALA A 198 1.58 0.31 13.01
CA ALA A 198 1.80 -1.14 12.91
C ALA A 198 2.12 -1.58 11.47
N THR A 199 3.08 -2.51 11.31
CA THR A 199 3.25 -3.24 10.04
C THR A 199 2.34 -4.45 10.01
N VAL A 200 1.42 -4.49 9.04
CA VAL A 200 0.47 -5.59 8.91
C VAL A 200 0.95 -6.71 8.02
N VAL A 201 0.88 -7.92 8.54
CA VAL A 201 0.96 -9.13 7.72
C VAL A 201 -0.38 -9.33 7.04
N HIS A 202 -0.40 -9.21 5.71
CA HIS A 202 -1.58 -9.42 4.89
C HIS A 202 -1.33 -10.54 3.87
N ARG A 203 -2.40 -11.24 3.48
CA ARG A 203 -2.34 -12.28 2.44
C ARG A 203 -3.63 -12.31 1.64
N VAL A 204 -3.52 -12.68 0.37
CA VAL A 204 -4.69 -12.98 -0.47
C VAL A 204 -4.90 -14.48 -0.48
N MET A 205 -6.13 -14.91 -0.15
CA MET A 205 -6.53 -16.31 -0.19
C MET A 205 -7.47 -16.54 -1.38
N ARG A 206 -7.15 -17.50 -2.24
CA ARG A 206 -8.07 -17.91 -3.31
C ARG A 206 -9.26 -18.65 -2.71
N THR A 207 -10.45 -18.09 -2.87
CA THR A 207 -11.71 -18.68 -2.40
C THR A 207 -12.67 -18.80 -3.60
N GLY A 208 -12.45 -19.82 -4.44
CA GLY A 208 -13.26 -20.09 -5.63
C GLY A 208 -12.45 -20.30 -6.91
N THR A 209 -13.15 -20.33 -8.04
CA THR A 209 -12.60 -20.62 -9.38
C THR A 209 -12.54 -19.39 -10.29
N LYS A 210 -13.21 -18.29 -9.92
CA LYS A 210 -13.18 -17.05 -10.69
C LYS A 210 -11.84 -16.34 -10.51
N THR A 211 -11.30 -15.82 -11.61
CA THR A 211 -10.14 -14.93 -11.60
C THR A 211 -10.48 -13.67 -10.80
N ARG A 212 -9.55 -13.23 -9.95
CA ARG A 212 -9.68 -11.99 -9.18
C ARG A 212 -8.57 -11.04 -9.59
N PHE A 213 -8.94 -9.85 -10.05
CA PHE A 213 -8.01 -8.75 -10.27
C PHE A 213 -7.91 -7.86 -9.04
N SER A 214 -6.73 -7.28 -8.82
CA SER A 214 -6.51 -6.20 -7.87
C SER A 214 -5.40 -5.29 -8.36
N ALA A 215 -5.62 -3.99 -8.27
CA ALA A 215 -4.61 -2.97 -8.53
C ALA A 215 -4.21 -2.34 -7.20
N GLY A 216 -2.92 -2.01 -7.06
CA GLY A 216 -2.37 -1.35 -5.88
C GLY A 216 -1.36 -0.30 -6.29
N LEU A 217 -1.37 0.82 -5.58
CA LEU A 217 -0.34 1.86 -5.68
C LEU A 217 0.62 1.69 -4.50
N PHE A 218 1.93 1.70 -4.78
CA PHE A 218 2.96 1.58 -3.76
C PHE A 218 3.84 2.82 -3.76
N SER A 219 3.87 3.49 -2.62
CA SER A 219 4.70 4.67 -2.44
C SER A 219 6.11 4.29 -2.06
N VAL A 220 7.04 4.60 -2.96
CA VAL A 220 8.46 4.32 -2.79
C VAL A 220 9.17 5.60 -2.35
N PRO A 221 10.02 5.56 -1.31
CA PRO A 221 10.83 6.70 -0.93
C PRO A 221 11.72 7.19 -2.09
N LYS A 222 12.11 8.46 -2.03
CA LYS A 222 13.08 9.00 -2.99
C LYS A 222 14.37 8.19 -2.95
N LYS A 223 14.94 7.94 -4.14
CA LYS A 223 16.21 7.23 -4.26
C LYS A 223 17.30 7.96 -3.45
N ASP A 224 18.22 7.18 -2.90
CA ASP A 224 19.39 7.66 -2.14
C ASP A 224 19.04 8.40 -0.83
N HIS A 225 17.78 8.37 -0.39
CA HIS A 225 17.37 8.88 0.92
C HIS A 225 17.27 7.72 1.92
N LEU A 226 18.02 7.83 3.01
CA LEU A 226 17.94 6.88 4.11
C LEU A 226 16.62 7.05 4.86
N ILE A 227 16.04 5.92 5.26
CA ILE A 227 14.84 5.84 6.08
C ILE A 227 15.26 5.69 7.54
N TYR A 228 14.82 6.63 8.38
CA TYR A 228 15.05 6.63 9.83
C TYR A 228 13.97 7.45 10.53
N ALA A 229 13.76 7.21 11.82
CA ALA A 229 12.88 8.03 12.65
C ALA A 229 13.47 9.44 12.81
N PRO A 230 12.75 10.50 12.41
CA PRO A 230 13.16 11.90 12.64
C PRO A 230 13.37 12.19 14.12
N ASP A 231 14.25 13.13 14.44
CA ASP A 231 14.61 13.44 15.83
C ASP A 231 13.41 14.01 16.61
N GLU A 232 12.44 14.63 15.95
CA GLU A 232 11.23 15.20 16.55
C GLU A 232 10.31 14.15 17.20
N ILE A 233 10.44 12.88 16.83
CA ILE A 233 9.64 11.77 17.36
C ILE A 233 10.47 10.75 18.15
N VAL A 234 11.74 11.09 18.40
CA VAL A 234 12.67 10.28 19.20
C VAL A 234 12.90 11.03 20.51
N ASP A 235 12.57 10.39 21.62
CA ASP A 235 12.72 10.96 22.95
C ASP A 235 13.10 9.87 23.98
N ALA A 236 13.18 10.23 25.26
CA ALA A 236 13.54 9.30 26.31
C ALA A 236 12.52 8.17 26.51
N GLU A 237 11.24 8.41 26.19
CA GLU A 237 10.17 7.42 26.27
C GLU A 237 10.12 6.56 24.98
N HIS A 238 10.54 7.12 23.85
CA HIS A 238 10.54 6.50 22.53
C HIS A 238 11.94 6.57 21.89
N PRO A 239 12.91 5.78 22.38
CA PRO A 239 14.24 5.76 21.80
C PRO A 239 14.20 5.25 20.36
N ARG A 240 15.18 5.65 19.54
CA ARG A 240 15.31 5.14 18.17
C ARG A 240 15.52 3.61 18.21
N LEU A 241 14.70 2.88 17.46
CA LEU A 241 14.71 1.40 17.45
C LEU A 241 15.40 0.79 16.22
N PHE A 242 15.65 1.59 15.19
CA PHE A 242 16.20 1.14 13.91
C PHE A 242 17.33 2.06 13.44
N LYS A 243 18.36 1.47 12.85
CA LYS A 243 19.43 2.16 12.12
C LYS A 243 18.87 2.76 10.83
N PRO A 244 19.37 3.93 10.39
CA PRO A 244 19.07 4.44 9.06
C PRO A 244 19.37 3.41 7.98
N PHE A 245 18.48 3.24 7.01
CA PHE A 245 18.65 2.23 5.96
C PHE A 245 18.20 2.71 4.58
N ASP A 246 18.79 2.13 3.53
CA ASP A 246 18.37 2.36 2.14
C ASP A 246 17.18 1.46 1.78
N PHE A 247 16.13 2.06 1.22
CA PHE A 247 14.90 1.33 0.88
C PHE A 247 15.17 0.21 -0.13
N GLU A 248 16.00 0.43 -1.14
CA GLU A 248 16.20 -0.55 -2.20
C GLU A 248 16.98 -1.77 -1.69
N ALA A 249 18.01 -1.54 -0.88
CA ALA A 249 18.76 -2.59 -0.24
C ALA A 249 17.88 -3.43 0.70
N TYR A 250 16.98 -2.79 1.46
CA TYR A 250 15.99 -3.50 2.27
C TYR A 250 14.96 -4.28 1.43
N PHE A 251 14.48 -3.69 0.35
CA PHE A 251 13.55 -4.35 -0.58
C PHE A 251 14.19 -5.59 -1.22
N GLN A 252 15.45 -5.50 -1.63
CA GLN A 252 16.19 -6.66 -2.14
C GLN A 252 16.38 -7.74 -1.07
N PHE A 253 16.74 -7.35 0.17
CA PHE A 253 16.87 -8.27 1.30
C PHE A 253 15.60 -9.07 1.58
N THR A 254 14.42 -8.45 1.46
CA THR A 254 13.12 -9.08 1.75
C THR A 254 12.51 -9.86 0.58
N THR A 255 12.86 -9.53 -0.66
CA THR A 255 12.28 -10.17 -1.86
C THR A 255 13.17 -11.26 -2.45
N GLU A 256 14.48 -11.12 -2.29
CA GLU A 256 15.51 -11.98 -2.92
C GLU A 256 16.53 -12.51 -1.91
N GLY A 257 16.75 -11.79 -0.80
CA GLY A 257 17.75 -12.13 0.20
C GLY A 257 17.25 -13.00 1.36
N PRO A 258 18.08 -13.10 2.43
CA PRO A 258 17.79 -13.91 3.62
C PRO A 258 16.54 -13.50 4.39
N GLY A 259 16.08 -12.24 4.25
CA GLY A 259 14.88 -11.74 4.90
C GLY A 259 13.58 -12.21 4.25
N ARG A 260 13.64 -13.00 3.18
CA ARG A 260 12.45 -13.47 2.48
C ARG A 260 11.61 -14.37 3.38
N ARG A 261 10.35 -13.98 3.61
CA ARG A 261 9.38 -14.62 4.53
C ARG A 261 9.74 -14.52 6.01
N ASP A 262 10.78 -13.77 6.37
CA ASP A 262 11.04 -13.45 7.76
C ASP A 262 10.04 -12.37 8.22
N LEU A 263 9.16 -12.73 9.15
CA LEU A 263 8.19 -11.78 9.72
C LEU A 263 8.87 -10.69 10.55
N ALA A 264 10.11 -10.91 10.98
CA ALA A 264 10.95 -9.95 11.67
C ALA A 264 11.99 -9.30 10.75
N ALA A 265 11.87 -9.45 9.42
CA ALA A 265 12.91 -9.03 8.47
C ALA A 265 13.38 -7.58 8.65
N LEU A 266 12.47 -6.67 9.00
CA LEU A 266 12.82 -5.27 9.28
C LEU A 266 13.80 -5.16 10.46
N ARG A 267 13.50 -5.85 11.57
CA ARG A 267 14.35 -5.87 12.75
C ARG A 267 15.65 -6.64 12.51
N THR A 268 15.59 -7.74 11.77
CA THR A 268 16.78 -8.49 11.34
C THR A 268 17.72 -7.63 10.50
N TYR A 269 17.17 -6.78 9.63
CA TYR A 269 17.94 -5.97 8.70
C TYR A 269 18.57 -4.72 9.35
N CYS A 270 17.77 -3.94 10.09
CA CYS A 270 18.19 -2.63 10.59
C CYS A 270 17.85 -2.37 12.06
N GLY A 271 17.52 -3.38 12.87
CA GLY A 271 17.32 -3.20 14.31
C GLY A 271 18.56 -2.66 15.04
N LEU A 272 18.33 -1.87 16.08
CA LEU A 272 19.33 -1.45 17.07
C LEU A 272 19.42 -2.45 18.24
#